data_AF-A0AAW0R4T8-F1
#
_entry.id   AF-A0AAW0R4T8-F1
#
_cell.length_a   1.000
_cell.length_b   1.000
_cell.length_c   1.000
_cell.angle_alpha   90.00
_cell.angle_beta   90.00
_cell.angle_gamma   90.00
#
_symmetry.space_group_name_H-M   'P 1'
#
loop_
_entity.id
_entity.type
_entity.pdbx_description
1 polymer ?
#
loop_
_entity_poly.entity_id
_entity_poly.type
_entity_poly.pdbx_seq_one_letter_code
_entity_poly.pdbx_strand_id
1 'polypeptide(L)'
;MDKSELLSLAREYAKNEDLFDLLGIDALKAEDPAEVRRAWRKASLKYHPDKVGGPSGDGFNDAMKAKWELLERAREILSDPATREAYNSARSAILVRQQQRAAMDAKKRAMVEELEARENGTFVGAKRKREDDGRVAETEEEKRTAMERGRKRREERQRQLREAEERERLRDIDNAPIIPEQQKQKKAPTTTGSAAQSQPDQSQGDDSDDRIADLERRLEEVRRKKAAKKARKDNKEPEAAPAPKRSAKMDALLARLQTGKQGE
;
A
#
# COMPACT_ATOMS: atom_id res chain seq x y z
N MET A 1 -5.43 13.76 29.49
CA MET A 1 -5.60 13.84 28.03
C MET A 1 -7.04 14.14 27.73
N ASP A 2 -7.27 14.97 26.72
CA ASP A 2 -8.61 15.22 26.23
C ASP A 2 -9.14 14.00 25.46
N LYS A 3 -10.46 13.82 25.44
CA LYS A 3 -11.09 12.70 24.72
C LYS A 3 -10.72 12.66 23.24
N SER A 4 -10.54 13.83 22.62
CA SER A 4 -10.08 13.99 21.24
C SER A 4 -8.67 13.43 21.03
N GLU A 5 -7.75 13.71 21.95
CA GLU A 5 -6.38 13.18 21.93
C GLU A 5 -6.40 11.66 22.04
N LEU A 6 -7.19 11.11 22.97
CA LEU A 6 -7.32 9.66 23.13
C LEU A 6 -7.87 8.97 21.88
N LEU A 7 -8.81 9.59 21.17
CA LEU A 7 -9.33 9.07 19.90
C LEU A 7 -8.28 9.10 18.78
N SER A 8 -7.44 10.13 18.75
CA SER A 8 -6.31 10.20 17.81
C SER A 8 -5.28 9.12 18.12
N LEU A 9 -4.91 9.00 19.39
CA LEU A 9 -3.95 8.05 19.90
C LEU A 9 -4.42 6.59 19.67
N ALA A 10 -5.71 6.31 19.86
CA ALA A 10 -6.31 5.03 19.53
C ALA A 10 -6.11 4.64 18.06
N ARG A 11 -6.31 5.58 17.13
CA ARG A 11 -6.13 5.34 15.69
C ARG A 11 -4.66 5.18 15.30
N GLU A 12 -3.77 5.84 16.02
CA GLU A 12 -2.32 5.73 15.83
C GLU A 12 -1.81 4.37 16.30
N TYR A 13 -2.14 3.97 17.53
CA TYR A 13 -1.73 2.67 18.06
C TYR A 13 -2.26 1.53 17.24
N ALA A 14 -3.50 1.59 16.73
CA ALA A 14 -4.04 0.55 15.86
C ALA A 14 -3.19 0.26 14.60
N LYS A 15 -2.31 1.19 14.18
CA LYS A 15 -1.38 1.01 13.06
C LYS A 15 -0.02 0.45 13.48
N ASN A 16 0.45 0.86 14.66
CA ASN A 16 1.83 0.61 15.08
C ASN A 16 1.94 -0.62 15.99
N GLU A 17 0.99 -0.80 16.92
CA GLU A 17 1.09 -1.79 17.99
C GLU A 17 -0.27 -2.37 18.42
N ASP A 18 -0.28 -3.66 18.76
CA ASP A 18 -1.48 -4.32 19.29
C ASP A 18 -1.57 -4.16 20.82
N LEU A 19 -2.53 -3.36 21.27
CA LEU A 19 -2.76 -3.06 22.69
C LEU A 19 -3.31 -4.27 23.45
N PHE A 20 -3.99 -5.19 22.75
CA PHE A 20 -4.52 -6.42 23.36
C PHE A 20 -3.39 -7.40 23.65
N ASP A 21 -2.47 -7.56 22.70
CA ASP A 21 -1.28 -8.39 22.86
C ASP A 21 -0.38 -7.85 23.97
N LEU A 22 -0.25 -6.52 24.08
CA LEU A 22 0.51 -5.88 25.15
C LEU A 22 -0.05 -6.20 26.55
N LEU A 23 -1.37 -6.20 26.69
CA LEU A 23 -2.04 -6.55 27.95
C LEU A 23 -2.16 -8.08 28.15
N GLY A 24 -1.92 -8.87 27.10
CA GLY A 24 -2.10 -10.32 27.09
C GLY A 24 -3.56 -10.74 27.24
N ILE A 25 -4.48 -9.98 26.64
CA ILE A 25 -5.92 -10.28 26.61
C ILE A 25 -6.34 -10.57 25.18
N ASP A 26 -7.30 -11.48 25.02
CA ASP A 26 -7.98 -11.67 23.74
C ASP A 26 -8.91 -10.48 23.42
N ALA A 27 -9.02 -10.10 22.15
CA ALA A 27 -9.87 -9.01 21.69
C ALA A 27 -11.35 -9.20 22.11
N LEU A 28 -11.82 -10.46 22.15
CA LEU A 28 -13.17 -10.80 22.61
C LEU A 28 -13.39 -10.50 24.10
N LYS A 29 -12.37 -10.75 24.93
CA LYS A 29 -12.45 -10.49 26.38
C LYS A 29 -12.25 -9.03 26.72
N ALA A 30 -11.64 -8.25 25.81
CA ALA A 30 -11.43 -6.82 26.00
C ALA A 30 -12.71 -5.97 25.88
N GLU A 31 -13.84 -6.57 25.47
CA GLU A 31 -15.15 -5.93 25.55
C GLU A 31 -15.56 -5.65 27.01
N ASP A 32 -15.14 -6.49 27.96
CA ASP A 32 -15.39 -6.28 29.39
C ASP A 32 -14.37 -5.29 30.01
N PRO A 33 -14.79 -4.11 30.49
CA PRO A 33 -13.90 -3.16 31.16
C PRO A 33 -13.25 -3.73 32.45
N ALA A 34 -13.86 -4.71 33.10
CA ALA A 34 -13.28 -5.35 34.28
C ALA A 34 -12.07 -6.21 33.91
N GLU A 35 -12.13 -6.91 32.78
CA GLU A 35 -11.05 -7.73 32.24
C GLU A 35 -9.84 -6.88 31.85
N VAL A 36 -10.07 -5.77 31.14
CA VAL A 36 -9.03 -4.79 30.77
C VAL A 36 -8.31 -4.28 32.02
N ARG A 37 -9.05 -3.87 33.06
CA ARG A 37 -8.46 -3.40 34.32
C ARG A 37 -7.68 -4.49 35.07
N ARG A 38 -8.15 -5.74 35.02
CA ARG A 38 -7.47 -6.87 35.67
C ARG A 38 -6.14 -7.18 34.98
N ALA A 39 -6.15 -7.25 33.67
CA ALA A 39 -4.95 -7.50 32.88
C ALA A 39 -3.94 -6.36 32.99
N TRP A 40 -4.41 -5.10 32.96
CA TRP A 40 -3.53 -3.94 33.19
C TRP A 40 -2.86 -4.00 34.56
N ARG A 41 -3.60 -4.31 35.64
CA ARG A 41 -2.98 -4.48 36.97
C ARG A 41 -1.90 -5.56 36.96
N LYS A 42 -2.17 -6.69 36.30
CA LYS A 42 -1.22 -7.80 36.19
C LYS A 42 0.03 -7.43 35.36
N ALA A 43 -0.15 -6.66 34.29
CA ALA A 43 0.93 -6.20 33.42
C ALA A 43 1.75 -5.09 34.08
N SER A 44 1.09 -4.11 34.70
CA SER A 44 1.71 -2.98 35.41
C SER A 44 2.61 -3.45 36.54
N LEU A 45 2.18 -4.44 37.34
CA LEU A 45 3.02 -5.02 38.40
C LEU A 45 4.35 -5.62 37.93
N LYS A 46 4.52 -5.91 36.63
CA LYS A 46 5.78 -6.41 36.06
C LYS A 46 6.74 -5.30 35.66
N TYR A 47 6.21 -4.13 35.29
CA TYR A 47 6.97 -3.02 34.72
C TYR A 47 6.91 -1.74 35.57
N HIS A 48 6.31 -1.79 36.76
CA HIS A 48 6.16 -0.64 37.63
C HIS A 48 7.52 -0.19 38.19
N PRO A 49 7.87 1.12 38.13
CA PRO A 49 9.17 1.62 38.59
C PRO A 49 9.45 1.31 40.06
N ASP A 50 8.44 1.37 40.92
CA ASP A 50 8.57 1.06 42.36
C ASP A 50 9.02 -0.39 42.64
N LYS A 51 8.57 -1.35 41.81
CA LYS A 51 8.84 -2.77 42.05
C LYS A 51 10.12 -3.26 41.37
N VAL A 52 10.51 -2.60 40.27
CA VAL A 52 11.67 -3.01 39.47
C VAL A 52 12.90 -2.14 39.73
N GLY A 53 12.72 -0.99 40.41
CA GLY A 53 13.79 -0.06 40.75
C GLY A 53 14.55 -0.37 42.04
N GLY A 54 13.92 -0.98 43.05
CA GLY A 54 14.54 -1.18 44.37
C GLY A 54 15.12 0.11 44.98
N PRO A 55 15.80 0.06 46.14
CA PRO A 55 16.43 1.23 46.75
C PRO A 55 17.67 1.74 45.99
N SER A 56 18.20 0.96 45.04
CA SER A 56 19.46 1.28 44.32
C SER A 56 19.24 1.87 42.91
N GLY A 57 18.04 1.78 42.33
CA GLY A 57 17.73 2.38 41.01
C GLY A 57 18.28 1.63 39.79
N ASP A 58 19.13 0.61 39.99
CA ASP A 58 19.89 -0.06 38.92
C ASP A 58 19.06 -1.00 38.03
N GLY A 59 17.85 -1.39 38.46
CA GLY A 59 17.00 -2.35 37.75
C GLY A 59 16.01 -1.72 36.76
N PHE A 60 15.75 -0.42 36.86
CA PHE A 60 14.78 0.28 36.03
C PHE A 60 15.45 0.83 34.77
N ASN A 61 15.49 0.01 33.73
CA ASN A 61 16.03 0.39 32.43
C ASN A 61 15.02 1.21 31.60
N ASP A 62 15.51 2.05 30.68
CA ASP A 62 14.71 2.86 29.76
C ASP A 62 13.66 2.04 28.98
N ALA A 63 14.01 0.79 28.63
CA ALA A 63 13.10 -0.13 27.95
C ALA A 63 11.87 -0.51 28.81
N MET A 64 12.03 -0.60 30.13
CA MET A 64 10.90 -0.87 31.04
C MET A 64 10.03 0.36 31.22
N LYS A 65 10.65 1.55 31.27
CA LYS A 65 9.94 2.82 31.28
C LYS A 65 9.06 2.98 30.04
N ALA A 66 9.61 2.74 28.85
CA ALA A 66 8.86 2.81 27.60
C ALA A 66 7.67 1.83 27.58
N LYS A 67 7.87 0.59 28.08
CA LYS A 67 6.79 -0.39 28.22
C LYS A 67 5.72 0.03 29.22
N TRP A 68 6.12 0.64 30.34
CA TRP A 68 5.17 1.13 31.34
C TRP A 68 4.35 2.32 30.80
N GLU A 69 4.99 3.27 30.12
CA GLU A 69 4.30 4.38 29.44
C GLU A 69 3.31 3.86 28.41
N LEU A 70 3.70 2.85 27.63
CA LEU A 70 2.81 2.21 26.66
C LEU A 70 1.63 1.50 27.33
N LEU A 71 1.87 0.78 28.44
CA LEU A 71 0.79 0.15 29.22
C LEU A 71 -0.19 1.17 29.80
N GLU A 72 0.30 2.34 30.21
CA GLU A 72 -0.56 3.42 30.69
C GLU A 72 -1.42 3.99 29.56
N ARG A 73 -0.82 4.26 28.40
CA ARG A 73 -1.58 4.68 27.20
C ARG A 73 -2.61 3.64 26.77
N ALA A 74 -2.25 2.36 26.81
CA ALA A 74 -3.16 1.25 26.51
C ALA A 74 -4.35 1.24 27.47
N ARG A 75 -4.12 1.45 28.77
CA ARG A 75 -5.19 1.57 29.77
C ARG A 75 -6.10 2.77 29.48
N GLU A 76 -5.54 3.94 29.19
CA GLU A 76 -6.33 5.14 28.91
C GLU A 76 -7.26 4.91 27.71
N ILE A 77 -6.73 4.39 26.59
CA ILE A 77 -7.49 4.11 25.36
C ILE A 77 -8.56 3.04 25.58
N LEU A 78 -8.23 1.96 26.28
CA LEU A 78 -9.16 0.84 26.46
C LEU A 78 -10.16 1.07 27.60
N SER A 79 -9.94 2.07 28.46
CA SER A 79 -10.86 2.37 29.57
C SER A 79 -12.20 2.94 29.10
N ASP A 80 -12.20 3.97 28.24
CA ASP A 80 -13.42 4.57 27.69
C ASP A 80 -13.96 3.71 26.53
N PRO A 81 -15.26 3.31 26.55
CA PRO A 81 -15.86 2.57 25.44
C PRO A 81 -15.72 3.27 24.09
N ALA A 82 -15.79 4.61 24.03
CA ALA A 82 -15.72 5.33 22.76
C ALA A 82 -14.33 5.25 22.11
N THR A 83 -13.27 5.38 22.90
CA THR A 83 -11.89 5.28 22.43
C THR A 83 -11.51 3.84 22.09
N ARG A 84 -12.05 2.87 22.84
CA ARG A 84 -11.92 1.43 22.56
C ARG A 84 -12.57 1.06 21.23
N GLU A 85 -13.78 1.55 20.98
CA GLU A 85 -14.46 1.32 19.71
C GLU A 85 -13.68 1.93 18.53
N ALA A 86 -13.15 3.14 18.70
CA ALA A 86 -12.30 3.77 17.69
C ALA A 86 -11.03 2.95 17.40
N TYR A 87 -10.40 2.37 18.43
CA TYR A 87 -9.27 1.45 18.28
C TYR A 87 -9.67 0.19 17.49
N ASN A 88 -10.76 -0.47 17.88
CA ASN A 88 -11.27 -1.68 17.23
C ASN A 88 -11.66 -1.43 15.76
N SER A 89 -12.31 -0.30 15.49
CA SER A 89 -12.69 0.13 14.14
C SER A 89 -11.45 0.40 13.27
N ALA A 90 -10.44 1.10 13.81
CA ALA A 90 -9.20 1.35 13.09
C ALA A 90 -8.45 0.05 12.77
N ARG A 91 -8.31 -0.85 13.75
CA ARG A 91 -7.64 -2.16 13.60
C ARG A 91 -8.35 -3.03 12.56
N SER A 92 -9.67 -3.16 12.65
CA SER A 92 -10.46 -3.92 11.68
C SER A 92 -10.39 -3.32 10.27
N ALA A 93 -10.42 -2.00 10.13
CA ALA A 93 -10.26 -1.34 8.84
C ALA A 93 -8.89 -1.61 8.19
N ILE A 94 -7.82 -1.67 8.99
CA ILE A 94 -6.48 -2.03 8.50
C ILE A 94 -6.46 -3.47 8.00
N LEU A 95 -7.00 -4.41 8.78
CA LEU A 95 -7.08 -5.82 8.39
C LEU A 95 -7.89 -6.01 7.10
N VAL A 96 -9.04 -5.36 6.99
CA VAL A 96 -9.88 -5.41 5.77
C VAL A 96 -9.12 -4.85 4.56
N ARG A 97 -8.42 -3.71 4.71
CA ARG A 97 -7.61 -3.13 3.62
C ARG A 97 -6.46 -4.05 3.22
N GLN A 98 -5.81 -4.69 4.18
CA GLN A 98 -4.74 -5.66 3.92
C GLN A 98 -5.26 -6.88 3.16
N GLN A 99 -6.40 -7.44 3.59
CA GLN A 99 -7.05 -8.56 2.89
C GLN A 99 -7.47 -8.17 1.47
N GLN A 100 -8.06 -6.99 1.29
CA GLN A 100 -8.42 -6.49 -0.04
C GLN A 100 -7.19 -6.33 -0.94
N ARG A 101 -6.10 -5.74 -0.42
CA ARG A 101 -4.84 -5.61 -1.16
C ARG A 101 -4.26 -6.96 -1.53
N ALA A 102 -4.19 -7.89 -0.58
CA ALA A 102 -3.72 -9.26 -0.81
C ALA A 102 -4.57 -9.98 -1.87
N ALA A 103 -5.89 -9.82 -1.84
CA ALA A 103 -6.78 -10.40 -2.85
C ALA A 103 -6.56 -9.79 -4.24
N MET A 104 -6.34 -8.48 -4.34
CA MET A 104 -6.02 -7.84 -5.62
C MET A 104 -4.65 -8.24 -6.15
N ASP A 105 -3.65 -8.36 -5.28
CA ASP A 105 -2.30 -8.77 -5.66
C ASP A 105 -2.27 -10.27 -6.05
N ALA A 106 -3.05 -11.12 -5.38
CA ALA A 106 -3.25 -12.51 -5.79
C ALA A 106 -3.90 -12.61 -7.17
N LYS A 107 -4.91 -11.79 -7.47
CA LYS A 107 -5.53 -11.72 -8.81
C LYS A 107 -4.55 -11.27 -9.88
N LYS A 108 -3.73 -10.24 -9.59
CA LYS A 108 -2.68 -9.79 -10.52
C LYS A 108 -1.67 -10.91 -10.77
N ARG A 109 -1.23 -11.60 -9.73
CA ARG A 109 -0.28 -12.72 -9.84
C ARG A 109 -0.86 -13.86 -10.68
N ALA A 110 -2.11 -14.26 -10.43
CA ALA A 110 -2.77 -15.29 -11.21
C ALA A 110 -2.90 -14.91 -12.69
N MET A 111 -3.21 -13.64 -13.00
CA MET A 111 -3.26 -13.15 -14.37
C MET A 111 -1.89 -13.16 -15.05
N VAL A 112 -0.82 -12.77 -14.34
CA VAL A 112 0.55 -12.84 -14.85
C VAL A 112 0.96 -14.28 -15.11
N GLU A 113 0.70 -15.18 -14.16
CA GLU A 113 1.01 -16.61 -14.30
C GLU A 113 0.23 -17.27 -15.44
N GLU A 114 -1.04 -16.91 -15.66
CA GLU A 114 -1.83 -17.38 -16.79
C GLU A 114 -1.26 -16.88 -18.13
N LEU A 115 -0.86 -15.61 -18.21
CA LEU A 115 -0.21 -15.05 -19.40
C LEU A 115 1.13 -15.74 -19.68
N GLU A 116 1.97 -15.89 -18.66
CA GLU A 116 3.25 -16.60 -18.75
C GLU A 116 3.06 -18.07 -19.14
N ALA A 117 2.07 -18.76 -18.58
CA ALA A 117 1.76 -20.14 -18.92
C ALA A 117 1.26 -20.26 -20.36
N ARG A 118 0.49 -19.28 -20.86
CA ARG A 118 0.06 -19.25 -22.27
C ARG A 118 1.23 -18.95 -23.21
N GLU A 119 2.09 -18.00 -22.86
CA GLU A 119 3.28 -17.65 -23.64
C GLU A 119 4.28 -18.81 -23.66
N ASN A 120 4.55 -19.42 -22.50
CA ASN A 120 5.43 -20.57 -22.38
C ASN A 120 4.80 -21.81 -23.02
N GLY A 121 3.51 -22.05 -22.88
CA GLY A 121 2.80 -23.16 -23.52
C GLY A 121 2.76 -23.05 -25.05
N THR A 122 2.65 -21.83 -25.58
CA THR A 122 2.71 -21.57 -27.02
C THR A 122 4.14 -21.62 -27.54
N PHE A 123 5.12 -21.08 -26.82
CA PHE A 123 6.53 -21.12 -27.19
C PHE A 123 7.12 -22.53 -27.08
N VAL A 124 6.86 -23.25 -25.99
CA VAL A 124 7.30 -24.63 -25.77
C VAL A 124 6.45 -25.62 -26.58
N GLY A 125 5.18 -25.33 -26.87
CA GLY A 125 4.35 -26.11 -27.80
C GLY A 125 4.78 -25.95 -29.25
N ALA A 126 5.08 -24.72 -29.69
CA ALA A 126 5.65 -24.46 -31.02
C ALA A 126 7.08 -24.99 -31.13
N LYS A 127 7.89 -24.91 -30.07
CA LYS A 127 9.24 -25.50 -30.02
C LYS A 127 9.18 -27.03 -30.05
N ARG A 128 8.33 -27.67 -29.24
CA ARG A 128 8.12 -29.12 -29.29
C ARG A 128 7.55 -29.58 -30.63
N LYS A 129 6.60 -28.85 -31.23
CA LYS A 129 6.07 -29.15 -32.56
C LYS A 129 7.13 -28.97 -33.66
N ARG A 130 8.07 -28.02 -33.50
CA ARG A 130 9.22 -27.84 -34.39
C ARG A 130 10.32 -28.88 -34.18
N GLU A 131 10.43 -29.44 -32.99
CA GLU A 131 11.31 -30.57 -32.65
C GLU A 131 10.73 -31.92 -33.16
N ASP A 132 9.40 -32.08 -33.17
CA ASP A 132 8.69 -33.26 -33.70
C ASP A 132 8.61 -33.28 -35.25
N ASP A 133 8.52 -32.11 -35.89
CA ASP A 133 8.58 -31.95 -37.36
C ASP A 133 10.03 -31.83 -37.93
N GLY A 134 11.05 -32.28 -37.19
CA GLY A 134 12.36 -32.62 -37.76
C GLY A 134 13.33 -31.48 -38.10
N ARG A 135 13.48 -30.43 -37.27
CA ARG A 135 14.54 -29.42 -37.48
C ARG A 135 15.43 -29.18 -36.25
N VAL A 136 16.58 -29.87 -36.27
CA VAL A 136 17.87 -29.65 -35.57
C VAL A 136 17.80 -29.57 -34.03
N ALA A 137 18.19 -30.68 -33.39
CA ALA A 137 18.86 -30.60 -32.10
C ALA A 137 20.12 -29.73 -32.30
N GLU A 138 20.10 -28.48 -31.82
CA GLU A 138 21.31 -27.65 -31.66
C GLU A 138 22.35 -28.51 -30.95
N THR A 139 23.40 -28.88 -31.68
CA THR A 139 24.49 -29.69 -31.15
C THR A 139 25.15 -28.94 -29.99
N GLU A 140 25.70 -29.65 -29.01
CA GLU A 140 26.28 -29.02 -27.81
C GLU A 140 27.36 -27.98 -28.13
N GLU A 141 27.98 -28.07 -29.32
CA GLU A 141 28.97 -27.14 -29.85
C GLU A 141 28.38 -25.77 -30.23
N GLU A 142 27.18 -25.74 -30.83
CA GLU A 142 26.47 -24.49 -31.13
C GLU A 142 26.04 -23.78 -29.83
N LYS A 143 25.61 -24.56 -28.82
CA LYS A 143 25.30 -24.03 -27.49
C LYS A 143 26.55 -23.45 -26.80
N ARG A 144 27.70 -24.11 -26.90
CA ARG A 144 28.98 -23.61 -26.37
C ARG A 144 29.42 -22.31 -27.04
N THR A 145 29.36 -22.24 -28.37
CA THR A 145 29.74 -21.02 -29.10
C THR A 145 28.77 -19.87 -28.85
N ALA A 146 27.48 -20.14 -28.68
CA ALA A 146 26.49 -19.15 -28.27
C ALA A 146 26.73 -18.62 -26.85
N MET A 147 27.06 -19.51 -25.90
CA MET A 147 27.43 -19.11 -24.53
C MET A 147 28.72 -18.27 -24.49
N GLU A 148 29.72 -18.62 -25.29
CA GLU A 148 30.97 -17.86 -25.38
C GLU A 148 30.77 -16.47 -26.02
N ARG A 149 29.95 -16.37 -27.08
CA ARG A 149 29.56 -15.07 -27.67
C ARG A 149 28.74 -14.23 -26.69
N GLY A 150 27.86 -14.85 -25.90
CA GLY A 150 27.10 -14.18 -24.84
C GLY A 150 27.98 -13.69 -23.69
N ARG A 151 29.02 -14.47 -23.34
CA ARG A 151 30.03 -14.11 -22.34
C ARG A 151 30.89 -12.94 -22.82
N LYS A 152 31.42 -12.99 -24.06
CA LYS A 152 32.19 -11.88 -24.65
C LYS A 152 31.40 -10.57 -24.70
N ARG A 153 30.13 -10.60 -25.12
CA ARG A 153 29.27 -9.39 -25.10
C ARG A 153 29.04 -8.84 -23.69
N ARG A 154 29.00 -9.69 -22.66
CA ARG A 154 28.87 -9.27 -21.26
C ARG A 154 30.16 -8.66 -20.72
N GLU A 155 31.29 -9.27 -21.05
CA GLU A 155 32.62 -8.77 -20.70
C GLU A 155 32.92 -7.44 -21.40
N GLU A 156 32.57 -7.28 -22.68
CA GLU A 156 32.70 -6.01 -23.42
C GLU A 156 31.83 -4.91 -22.80
N ARG A 157 30.57 -5.20 -22.47
CA ARG A 157 29.73 -4.22 -21.76
C ARG A 157 30.30 -3.85 -20.39
N GLN A 158 30.81 -4.81 -19.63
CA GLN A 158 31.48 -4.52 -18.35
C GLN A 158 32.76 -3.69 -18.54
N ARG A 159 33.52 -3.96 -19.61
CA ARG A 159 34.75 -3.22 -19.92
C ARG A 159 34.43 -1.79 -20.35
N GLN A 160 33.42 -1.60 -21.20
CA GLN A 160 32.93 -0.27 -21.58
C GLN A 160 32.41 0.50 -20.36
N LEU A 161 31.72 -0.16 -19.43
CA LEU A 161 31.29 0.44 -18.17
C LEU A 161 32.48 0.87 -17.29
N ARG A 162 33.51 0.02 -17.14
CA ARG A 162 34.71 0.36 -16.36
C ARG A 162 35.54 1.46 -17.00
N GLU A 163 35.67 1.45 -18.33
CA GLU A 163 36.38 2.50 -19.06
C GLU A 163 35.61 3.82 -19.01
N ALA A 164 34.27 3.78 -19.06
CA ALA A 164 33.44 4.95 -18.82
C ALA A 164 33.61 5.50 -17.39
N GLU A 165 33.63 4.62 -16.38
CA GLU A 165 33.89 4.98 -14.98
C GLU A 165 35.31 5.56 -14.80
N GLU A 166 36.34 5.00 -15.44
CA GLU A 166 37.71 5.54 -15.39
C GLU A 166 37.80 6.88 -16.11
N ARG A 167 37.11 7.04 -17.24
CA ARG A 167 37.04 8.31 -17.98
C ARG A 167 36.29 9.38 -17.20
N GLU A 168 35.27 8.99 -16.44
CA GLU A 168 34.57 9.86 -15.49
C GLU A 168 35.48 10.25 -14.33
N ARG A 169 36.20 9.29 -13.72
CA ARG A 169 37.19 9.57 -12.67
C ARG A 169 38.33 10.46 -13.15
N LEU A 170 38.82 10.31 -14.39
CA LEU A 170 39.84 11.20 -14.94
C LEU A 170 39.31 12.63 -15.14
N ARG A 171 38.05 12.78 -15.55
CA ARG A 171 37.40 14.10 -15.64
C ARG A 171 37.28 14.74 -14.27
N ASP A 172 37.00 13.96 -13.22
CA ASP A 172 36.95 14.45 -11.85
C ASP A 172 38.34 14.87 -11.34
N ILE A 173 39.42 14.23 -11.80
CA ILE A 173 40.81 14.61 -11.49
C ILE A 173 41.21 15.90 -12.22
N ASP A 174 40.83 16.06 -13.51
CA ASP A 174 41.11 17.27 -14.29
C ASP A 174 40.25 18.48 -13.85
N ASN A 175 39.09 18.23 -13.23
CA ASN A 175 38.18 19.26 -12.72
C ASN A 175 38.35 19.51 -11.20
N ALA A 176 39.43 18.98 -10.60
CA ALA A 176 39.78 19.26 -9.21
C ALA A 176 40.28 20.71 -9.06
N PRO A 177 39.69 21.55 -8.18
CA PRO A 177 40.04 22.96 -8.10
C PRO A 177 41.45 23.16 -7.53
N ILE A 178 42.33 23.79 -8.32
CA ILE A 178 43.63 24.32 -7.91
C ILE A 178 43.40 25.54 -7.01
N ILE A 179 43.92 25.51 -5.77
CA ILE A 179 43.92 26.63 -4.83
C ILE A 179 45.21 27.45 -5.04
N PRO A 180 45.14 28.79 -5.25
CA PRO A 180 46.28 29.65 -4.93
C PRO A 180 45.93 30.96 -4.17
N GLU A 181 46.44 31.07 -2.95
CA GLU A 181 47.37 32.10 -2.41
C GLU A 181 47.26 33.61 -2.82
N GLN A 182 46.62 34.45 -1.97
CA GLN A 182 46.99 35.84 -1.50
C GLN A 182 47.03 37.06 -2.51
N GLN A 183 46.70 38.35 -2.24
CA GLN A 183 46.22 39.23 -1.12
C GLN A 183 45.82 40.66 -1.63
N LYS A 184 44.81 41.33 -1.00
CA LYS A 184 44.63 42.81 -0.67
C LYS A 184 44.29 43.85 -1.80
N GLN A 185 43.35 44.83 -1.74
CA GLN A 185 42.69 45.62 -0.65
C GLN A 185 41.30 46.25 -1.02
N LYS A 186 40.38 46.23 -0.03
CA LYS A 186 39.44 47.27 0.49
C LYS A 186 38.37 47.92 -0.43
N LYS A 187 37.08 47.67 -0.09
CA LYS A 187 36.16 48.58 0.66
C LYS A 187 34.84 47.86 0.98
N ALA A 188 34.40 47.93 2.24
CA ALA A 188 33.07 47.50 2.72
C ALA A 188 32.21 48.75 2.98
N PRO A 189 30.87 48.67 2.94
CA PRO A 189 30.18 48.21 4.15
C PRO A 189 28.90 47.37 3.93
N THR A 190 28.65 46.52 4.94
CA THR A 190 27.35 46.15 5.56
C THR A 190 26.24 45.48 4.74
N THR A 191 26.18 44.15 4.94
CA THR A 191 25.03 43.35 5.42
C THR A 191 23.66 43.56 4.75
N THR A 192 23.37 42.70 3.78
CA THR A 192 22.01 42.25 3.46
C THR A 192 22.11 40.78 3.05
N GLY A 193 21.57 39.88 3.87
CA GLY A 193 21.48 38.46 3.56
C GLY A 193 20.24 38.20 2.69
N SER A 194 20.47 37.77 1.45
CA SER A 194 19.44 37.09 0.64
C SER A 194 20.11 36.12 -0.33
N ALA A 195 19.57 34.90 -0.35
CA ALA A 195 19.39 33.98 -1.47
C ALA A 195 20.49 33.82 -2.55
N ALA A 196 20.94 32.56 -2.74
CA ALA A 196 20.89 31.83 -4.02
C ALA A 196 21.65 30.50 -3.85
N GLN A 197 20.97 29.35 -3.84
CA GLN A 197 20.47 28.63 -5.02
C GLN A 197 21.60 28.03 -5.87
N SER A 198 21.96 26.81 -5.50
CA SER A 198 22.59 25.82 -6.38
C SER A 198 21.55 25.36 -7.41
N GLN A 199 21.88 25.43 -8.70
CA GLN A 199 21.09 24.81 -9.77
C GLN A 199 21.78 23.52 -10.23
N PRO A 200 21.06 22.39 -10.31
CA PRO A 200 21.58 21.11 -10.76
C PRO A 200 21.42 20.92 -12.27
N ASP A 201 22.36 20.13 -12.80
CA ASP A 201 22.46 19.59 -14.15
C ASP A 201 21.19 18.82 -14.57
N GLN A 202 20.56 19.25 -15.68
CA GLN A 202 19.34 18.66 -16.23
C GLN A 202 19.61 18.08 -17.62
N SER A 203 19.55 16.75 -17.76
CA SER A 203 19.30 16.13 -19.08
C SER A 203 18.70 14.70 -19.06
N GLN A 204 18.02 14.28 -17.98
CA GLN A 204 17.20 13.05 -17.99
C GLN A 204 15.81 13.22 -17.33
N GLY A 205 15.21 14.41 -17.41
CA GLY A 205 13.93 14.74 -16.77
C GLY A 205 12.69 14.70 -17.68
N ASP A 206 12.78 15.13 -18.94
CA ASP A 206 11.59 15.42 -19.77
C ASP A 206 10.79 14.16 -20.16
N ASP A 207 11.45 13.03 -20.41
CA ASP A 207 10.77 11.80 -20.85
C ASP A 207 9.89 11.16 -19.76
N SER A 208 10.13 11.49 -18.48
CA SER A 208 9.36 10.93 -17.36
C SER A 208 8.14 11.79 -17.06
N ASP A 209 8.26 13.11 -17.11
CA ASP A 209 7.17 14.04 -16.85
C ASP A 209 6.10 14.00 -17.95
N ASP A 210 6.51 13.88 -19.22
CA ASP A 210 5.57 13.71 -20.33
C ASP A 210 4.76 12.41 -20.22
N ARG A 211 5.40 11.31 -19.77
CA ARG A 211 4.72 10.02 -19.54
C ARG A 211 3.77 10.09 -18.34
N ILE A 212 4.14 10.83 -17.30
CA ILE A 212 3.28 11.06 -16.13
C ILE A 212 2.05 11.88 -16.54
N ALA A 213 2.23 12.97 -17.29
CA ALA A 213 1.14 13.80 -17.80
C ALA A 213 0.17 13.01 -18.71
N ASP A 214 0.70 12.12 -19.55
CA ASP A 214 -0.12 11.30 -20.44
C ASP A 214 -0.94 10.24 -19.67
N LEU A 215 -0.37 9.68 -18.59
CA LEU A 215 -1.07 8.78 -17.68
C LEU A 215 -2.17 9.49 -16.88
N GLU A 216 -1.92 10.72 -16.41
CA GLU A 216 -2.92 11.54 -15.72
C GLU A 216 -4.09 11.90 -16.63
N ARG A 217 -3.82 12.33 -17.87
CA ARG A 217 -4.85 12.61 -18.88
C ARG A 217 -5.73 11.38 -19.15
N ARG A 218 -5.11 10.20 -19.21
CA ARG A 218 -5.82 8.93 -19.45
C ARG A 218 -6.67 8.52 -18.26
N LEU A 219 -6.23 8.78 -17.03
CA LEU A 219 -7.03 8.58 -15.82
C LEU A 219 -8.25 9.52 -15.77
N GLU A 220 -8.06 10.78 -16.12
CA GLU A 220 -9.13 11.78 -16.18
C GLU A 220 -10.19 11.43 -17.22
N GLU A 221 -9.77 10.97 -18.41
CA GLU A 221 -10.67 10.53 -19.47
C GLU A 221 -11.48 9.29 -19.06
N VAL A 222 -10.85 8.34 -18.37
CA VAL A 222 -11.54 7.16 -17.82
C VAL A 222 -12.54 7.56 -16.72
N ARG A 223 -12.16 8.49 -15.82
CA ARG A 223 -13.06 9.04 -14.81
C ARG A 223 -14.25 9.75 -15.45
N ARG A 224 -14.03 10.57 -16.47
CA ARG A 224 -15.07 11.26 -17.23
C ARG A 224 -15.99 10.31 -17.98
N LYS A 225 -15.46 9.27 -18.63
CA LYS A 225 -16.26 8.22 -19.29
C LYS A 225 -17.11 7.44 -18.29
N LYS A 226 -16.55 7.13 -17.10
CA LYS A 226 -17.31 6.48 -16.02
C LYS A 226 -18.39 7.41 -15.45
N ALA A 227 -18.09 8.69 -15.23
CA ALA A 227 -19.06 9.69 -14.79
C ALA A 227 -20.18 9.89 -15.82
N ALA A 228 -19.86 9.96 -17.11
CA ALA A 228 -20.85 10.06 -18.19
C ALA A 228 -21.71 8.79 -18.31
N LYS A 229 -21.12 7.59 -18.15
CA LYS A 229 -21.87 6.33 -18.15
C LYS A 229 -22.79 6.22 -16.92
N LYS A 230 -22.34 6.71 -15.76
CA LYS A 230 -23.15 6.80 -14.55
C LYS A 230 -24.30 7.81 -14.75
N ALA A 231 -24.03 9.01 -15.28
CA ALA A 231 -25.06 9.99 -15.59
C ALA A 231 -26.07 9.48 -16.63
N ARG A 232 -25.64 8.73 -17.65
CA ARG A 232 -26.55 8.08 -18.62
C ARG A 232 -27.39 6.96 -18.00
N LYS A 233 -26.86 6.27 -16.99
CA LYS A 233 -27.62 5.27 -16.22
C LYS A 233 -28.62 5.92 -15.28
N ASP A 234 -28.22 7.03 -14.65
CA ASP A 234 -29.04 7.79 -13.71
C ASP A 234 -30.14 8.59 -14.46
N ASN A 235 -29.87 9.04 -15.70
CA ASN A 235 -30.82 9.75 -16.57
C ASN A 235 -31.60 8.82 -17.53
N LYS A 236 -31.36 7.50 -17.47
CA LYS A 236 -32.22 6.51 -18.12
C LYS A 236 -33.30 6.13 -17.12
N GLU A 237 -34.31 7.00 -17.03
CA GLU A 237 -35.59 6.69 -16.39
C GLU A 237 -36.17 5.38 -16.97
N PRO A 238 -36.92 4.61 -16.16
CA PRO A 238 -37.48 3.34 -16.57
C PRO A 238 -38.53 3.55 -17.67
N GLU A 239 -38.21 3.11 -18.88
CA GLU A 239 -39.18 2.89 -19.94
C GLU A 239 -40.27 1.93 -19.42
N ALA A 240 -41.48 2.50 -19.31
CA ALA A 240 -42.78 1.88 -19.14
C ALA A 240 -42.83 0.41 -18.65
N ALA A 241 -43.22 0.24 -17.40
CA ALA A 241 -43.74 -1.04 -16.91
C ALA A 241 -44.86 -1.55 -17.84
N PRO A 242 -44.82 -2.81 -18.33
CA PRO A 242 -46.00 -3.39 -18.95
C PRO A 242 -47.10 -3.49 -17.91
N ALA A 243 -48.29 -2.99 -18.27
CA ALA A 243 -49.49 -2.98 -17.44
C ALA A 243 -49.72 -4.33 -16.72
N PRO A 244 -50.20 -4.30 -15.46
CA PRO A 244 -50.33 -5.51 -14.65
C PRO A 244 -51.30 -6.48 -15.32
N LYS A 245 -50.83 -7.71 -15.58
CA LYS A 245 -51.73 -8.81 -15.92
C LYS A 245 -52.71 -8.99 -14.76
N ARG A 246 -53.97 -8.62 -14.98
CA ARG A 246 -55.10 -8.87 -14.06
C ARG A 246 -55.07 -10.34 -13.68
N SER A 247 -54.85 -10.64 -12.40
CA SER A 247 -54.90 -12.01 -11.92
C SER A 247 -56.34 -12.51 -11.99
N ALA A 248 -56.57 -13.66 -12.63
CA ALA A 248 -57.88 -14.32 -12.74
C ALA A 248 -58.56 -14.62 -11.39
N LYS A 249 -57.84 -14.42 -10.27
CA LYS A 249 -58.36 -14.61 -8.90
C LYS A 249 -59.26 -13.47 -8.43
N MET A 250 -59.17 -12.27 -9.00
CA MET A 250 -60.05 -11.13 -8.65
C MET A 250 -61.37 -11.13 -9.44
N ASP A 251 -61.34 -11.55 -10.72
CA ASP A 251 -62.57 -11.64 -11.53
C ASP A 251 -63.49 -12.79 -11.05
N ALA A 252 -62.94 -13.87 -10.48
CA ALA A 252 -63.72 -14.93 -9.83
C ALA A 252 -64.41 -14.49 -8.52
N LEU A 253 -63.85 -13.48 -7.84
CA LEU A 253 -64.38 -12.97 -6.57
C LEU A 253 -65.48 -11.93 -6.80
N LEU A 254 -65.39 -11.16 -7.89
CA LEU A 254 -66.47 -10.26 -8.34
C LEU A 254 -67.68 -11.01 -8.92
N ALA A 255 -67.47 -12.11 -9.66
CA ALA A 255 -68.56 -12.94 -10.19
C ALA A 255 -69.37 -13.66 -9.10
N ARG A 256 -68.77 -13.92 -7.93
CA ARG A 256 -69.44 -14.56 -6.78
C ARG A 256 -70.25 -13.59 -5.93
N LEU A 257 -69.98 -12.28 -6.01
CA LEU A 257 -70.82 -11.26 -5.37
C LEU A 257 -72.04 -10.87 -6.22
N GLN A 258 -71.99 -11.08 -7.53
CA GLN A 258 -73.08 -10.68 -8.44
C GLN A 258 -74.15 -11.78 -8.63
N THR A 259 -73.85 -13.02 -8.26
CA THR A 259 -74.78 -14.17 -8.33
C THR A 259 -75.53 -14.44 -7.01
N GLY A 260 -75.24 -13.71 -5.94
CA GLY A 260 -75.92 -13.83 -4.64
C GLY A 260 -77.13 -12.90 -4.44
N LYS A 261 -77.61 -12.21 -5.48
CA LYS A 261 -78.70 -11.22 -5.37
C LYS A 261 -79.92 -11.52 -6.25
N GLN A 262 -80.08 -12.78 -6.67
CA GLN A 262 -81.33 -13.30 -7.25
C GLN A 262 -81.56 -14.70 -6.68
N GLY A 263 -82.23 -14.75 -5.53
CA GLY A 263 -82.47 -15.99 -4.80
C GLY A 263 -83.09 -15.77 -3.43
N GLU A 264 -84.03 -14.84 -3.33
CA GLU A 264 -85.20 -14.83 -2.44
C GLU A 264 -86.23 -13.82 -2.98
#